data_AF-A0A1Q9AIT7-F1
#
_entry.id   AF-A0A1Q9AIT7-F1
#
_cell.length_a   1.000
_cell.length_b   1.000
_cell.length_c   1.000
_cell.angle_alpha   90.00
_cell.angle_beta   90.00
_cell.angle_gamma   90.00
#
_symmetry.space_group_name_H-M   'P 1'
#
loop_
_entity.id
_entity.type
_entity.pdbx_description
1 polymer ?
#
loop_
_entity_poly.entity_id
_entity_poly.type
_entity_poly.pdbx_seq_one_letter_code
_entity_poly.pdbx_strand_id
1 'polypeptide(L)'
;MYDREVAFPMEDTMNEARIEYTEKGIVHLSSRRCQVIRLSKSGAVLSMPTQFKLPQNFYLEFVSANVPMVGCLTKRVHADNKVEARFLRLLTDRDINRIFVYSTHPNHRGRVLDIYR
;
A
#
# COMPACT_ATOMS: atom_id res chain seq x y z
N MET A 1 16.52 8.16 23.32
CA MET A 1 15.52 9.07 22.74
C MET A 1 14.85 8.29 21.62
N TYR A 2 13.62 7.82 21.78
CA TYR A 2 12.95 7.10 20.69
C TYR A 2 12.38 8.14 19.72
N ASP A 3 12.87 8.14 18.48
CA ASP A 3 12.20 8.82 17.38
C ASP A 3 10.76 8.30 17.33
N ARG A 4 9.80 9.13 17.73
CA ARG A 4 8.39 8.83 17.52
C ARG A 4 8.17 8.93 16.02
N GLU A 5 7.95 7.80 15.35
CA GLU A 5 7.58 7.79 13.93
C GLU A 5 6.39 8.76 13.74
N VAL A 6 6.53 9.70 12.80
CA VAL A 6 5.46 10.65 12.48
C VAL A 6 4.23 9.85 12.05
N ALA A 7 3.15 9.98 12.81
CA ALA A 7 1.89 9.34 12.49
C ALA A 7 1.13 10.21 11.47
N PHE A 8 0.93 9.67 10.28
CA PHE A 8 0.11 10.30 9.25
C PHE A 8 -1.33 9.74 9.33
N PRO A 9 -2.36 10.59 9.16
CA PRO A 9 -3.73 10.12 9.16
C PRO A 9 -3.96 9.11 8.03
N MET A 10 -4.66 8.03 8.35
CA MET A 10 -5.06 6.99 7.40
C MET A 10 -6.44 7.34 6.84
N GLU A 11 -6.54 7.41 5.51
CA GLU A 11 -7.78 7.60 4.78
C GLU A 11 -8.25 6.27 4.20
N ASP A 12 -9.56 6.03 4.28
CA ASP A 12 -10.16 4.80 3.76
C ASP A 12 -10.16 4.83 2.24
N THR A 13 -9.76 3.72 1.64
CA THR A 13 -9.64 3.60 0.19
C THR A 13 -10.04 2.20 -0.26
N MET A 14 -10.10 2.00 -1.56
CA MET A 14 -10.36 0.72 -2.19
C MET A 14 -9.58 0.68 -3.49
N ASN A 15 -8.28 0.35 -3.38
CA ASN A 15 -7.38 0.26 -4.53
C ASN A 15 -6.90 -1.17 -4.71
N GLU A 16 -6.90 -1.65 -5.94
CA GLU A 16 -6.21 -2.89 -6.28
C GLU A 16 -4.70 -2.70 -6.21
N ALA A 17 -4.03 -3.65 -5.57
CA ALA A 17 -2.59 -3.63 -5.41
C ALA A 17 -1.99 -5.03 -5.55
N ARG A 18 -0.66 -5.06 -5.69
CA ARG A 18 0.12 -6.30 -5.69
C ARG A 18 1.26 -6.19 -4.70
N ILE A 19 1.49 -7.31 -4.03
CA ILE A 19 2.63 -7.51 -3.16
C ILE A 19 3.66 -8.31 -3.94
N GLU A 20 4.85 -7.75 -4.09
CA GLU A 20 5.98 -8.40 -4.74
C GLU A 20 7.09 -8.66 -3.76
N TYR A 21 7.59 -9.90 -3.75
CA TYR A 21 8.62 -10.32 -2.81
C TYR A 21 9.43 -11.48 -3.37
N THR A 22 10.64 -11.66 -2.86
CA THR A 22 11.48 -12.80 -3.18
C THR A 22 11.19 -13.95 -2.23
N GLU A 23 11.04 -15.16 -2.77
CA GLU A 23 10.92 -16.37 -1.95
C GLU A 23 12.29 -16.98 -1.68
N LYS A 24 12.63 -17.14 -0.39
CA LYS A 24 13.80 -17.90 0.08
C LYS A 24 15.15 -17.47 -0.53
N GLY A 25 15.32 -16.19 -0.85
CA GLY A 25 16.56 -15.65 -1.43
C GLY A 25 16.80 -16.06 -2.88
N ILE A 26 15.80 -16.64 -3.55
CA ILE A 26 15.87 -17.03 -4.97
C ILE A 26 15.40 -15.83 -5.82
N VAL A 27 15.96 -15.75 -7.04
CA VAL A 27 15.76 -14.70 -8.05
C VAL A 27 14.31 -14.57 -8.56
N HIS A 28 13.40 -15.46 -8.15
CA HIS A 28 12.00 -15.42 -8.56
C HIS A 28 11.19 -14.48 -7.68
N LEU A 29 10.69 -13.39 -8.30
CA LEU A 29 9.69 -12.50 -7.73
C LEU A 29 8.33 -13.20 -7.72
N SER A 30 7.84 -13.51 -6.52
CA SER A 30 6.46 -13.89 -6.30
C SER A 30 5.59 -12.63 -6.26
N SER A 31 4.44 -12.67 -6.94
CA SER A 31 3.47 -11.58 -6.96
C SER A 31 2.12 -12.08 -6.44
N ARG A 32 1.51 -11.32 -5.53
CA ARG A 32 0.21 -11.65 -4.91
C ARG A 32 -0.72 -10.44 -4.96
N ARG A 33 -1.95 -10.65 -5.42
CA ARG A 33 -2.99 -9.59 -5.44
C ARG A 33 -3.50 -9.32 -4.02
N CYS A 34 -3.73 -8.05 -3.74
CA CYS A 34 -4.33 -7.57 -2.50
C CYS A 34 -5.16 -6.31 -2.80
N GLN A 35 -5.89 -5.83 -1.79
CA GLN A 35 -6.57 -4.55 -1.86
C GLN A 35 -6.04 -3.63 -0.76
N VAL A 36 -5.69 -2.40 -1.10
CA VAL A 36 -5.40 -1.36 -0.11
C VAL A 36 -6.73 -0.80 0.36
N ILE A 37 -7.01 -0.97 1.66
CA ILE A 37 -8.27 -0.54 2.27
C ILE A 37 -8.13 0.74 3.09
N ARG A 38 -6.91 1.06 3.54
CA ARG A 38 -6.57 2.34 4.17
C ARG A 38 -5.18 2.77 3.76
N LEU A 39 -4.95 4.07 3.55
CA LEU A 39 -3.69 4.61 3.07
C LEU A 39 -3.31 5.90 3.79
N SER A 40 -2.01 6.07 4.04
CA SER A 40 -1.39 7.30 4.54
C SER A 40 -0.06 7.54 3.81
N LYS A 41 0.62 8.65 4.11
CA LYS A 41 1.97 8.92 3.58
C LYS A 41 3.01 7.87 3.98
N SER A 42 2.87 7.24 5.14
CA SER A 42 3.89 6.35 5.72
C SER A 42 3.50 4.89 5.78
N GLY A 43 2.31 4.51 5.31
CA GLY A 43 1.86 3.13 5.38
C GLY A 43 0.47 2.90 4.83
N ALA A 44 0.09 1.63 4.82
CA ALA A 44 -1.20 1.17 4.34
C ALA A 44 -1.73 0.00 5.17
N VAL A 45 -3.04 -0.19 5.12
CA VAL A 45 -3.70 -1.42 5.54
C VAL A 45 -4.14 -2.18 4.29
N LEU A 46 -3.67 -3.41 4.17
CA LEU A 46 -3.95 -4.31 3.05
C LEU A 46 -4.99 -5.34 3.50
N SER A 47 -5.92 -5.67 2.62
CA SER A 47 -6.82 -6.82 2.75
C SER A 47 -6.38 -7.89 1.76
N MET A 48 -6.16 -9.09 2.26
CA MET A 48 -5.72 -10.24 1.47
C MET A 48 -6.90 -11.16 1.16
N PRO A 49 -7.04 -11.63 -0.10
CA PRO A 49 -8.14 -12.52 -0.48
C PRO A 49 -8.00 -13.92 0.14
N THR A 50 -6.77 -14.36 0.43
CA THR A 50 -6.49 -15.66 1.03
C THR A 50 -5.45 -15.53 2.14
N GLN A 51 -5.48 -16.47 3.10
CA GLN A 51 -4.44 -16.59 4.12
C GLN A 51 -3.13 -17.00 3.49
N PHE A 52 -2.05 -16.29 3.80
CA PHE A 52 -0.71 -16.68 3.42
C PHE A 52 0.32 -16.05 4.38
N LYS A 53 1.51 -16.63 4.41
CA LYS A 53 2.61 -16.12 5.22
C LYS A 53 3.31 -15.00 4.44
N LEU A 54 2.93 -13.76 4.72
CA LEU A 54 3.57 -12.58 4.15
C LEU A 54 5.02 -12.44 4.67
N PRO A 55 6.01 -12.16 3.83
CA PRO A 55 7.36 -11.86 4.28
C PRO A 55 7.41 -10.55 5.09
N GLN A 56 8.49 -10.39 5.86
CA GLN A 56 8.69 -9.16 6.64
C GLN A 56 8.89 -7.94 5.73
N ASN A 57 9.57 -8.12 4.59
CA ASN A 57 9.87 -7.07 3.62
C ASN A 57 9.24 -7.44 2.28
N PHE A 58 8.62 -6.48 1.62
CA PHE A 58 8.04 -6.65 0.28
C PHE A 58 7.93 -5.30 -0.42
N TYR A 59 7.66 -5.31 -1.72
CA TYR A 59 7.26 -4.13 -2.47
C TYR A 59 5.74 -4.14 -2.67
N LEU A 60 5.11 -2.98 -2.54
CA LEU A 60 3.71 -2.76 -2.83
C LEU A 60 3.59 -1.97 -4.13
N GLU A 61 2.87 -2.55 -5.09
CA GLU A 61 2.53 -1.93 -6.38
C GLU A 61 1.04 -1.53 -6.37
N PHE A 62 0.74 -0.30 -6.78
CA PHE A 62 -0.63 0.17 -6.99
C PHE A 62 -0.98 0.04 -8.48
N VAL A 63 -1.78 -0.96 -8.83
CA VAL A 63 -1.95 -1.45 -10.23
C VAL A 63 -2.42 -0.35 -11.20
N SER A 64 -3.34 0.51 -10.76
CA SER A 64 -3.96 1.52 -11.63
C SER A 64 -3.38 2.93 -11.49
N ALA A 65 -2.62 3.19 -10.42
CA ALA A 65 -2.24 4.55 -10.04
C ALA A 65 -1.00 5.09 -10.77
N ASN A 66 -0.23 4.21 -11.42
CA ASN A 66 1.05 4.50 -12.04
C ASN A 66 1.98 5.28 -11.09
N VAL A 67 2.04 4.81 -9.84
CA VAL A 67 2.94 5.30 -8.79
C VAL A 67 4.08 4.29 -8.65
N PRO A 68 5.34 4.73 -8.51
CA PRO A 68 6.46 3.81 -8.31
C PRO A 68 6.22 2.91 -7.10
N MET A 69 6.56 1.63 -7.25
CA MET A 69 6.45 0.65 -6.16
C MET A 69 7.08 1.16 -4.88
N VAL A 70 6.45 0.86 -3.75
CA VAL A 70 6.91 1.30 -2.44
C VAL A 70 7.37 0.10 -1.63
N GLY A 71 8.63 0.11 -1.20
CA GLY A 71 9.14 -0.89 -0.27
C GLY A 71 8.40 -0.79 1.06
N CYS A 72 8.07 -1.94 1.64
CA CYS A 72 7.21 -2.07 2.81
C CYS A 72 7.83 -3.00 3.86
N LEU A 73 7.57 -2.68 5.13
CA LEU A 73 7.74 -3.60 6.26
C LEU A 73 6.37 -4.01 6.80
N THR A 74 6.18 -5.30 7.05
CA THR A 74 5.02 -5.81 7.78
C THR A 74 5.09 -5.36 9.25
N LYS A 75 4.13 -4.54 9.70
CA LYS A 75 3.99 -4.14 11.11
C LYS A 75 3.16 -5.15 11.90
N ARG A 76 2.01 -5.54 11.36
CA ARG A 76 1.06 -6.43 12.02
C ARG A 76 0.26 -7.21 10.99
N VAL A 77 0.03 -8.49 11.27
CA VAL A 77 -0.90 -9.35 10.53
C VAL A 77 -2.07 -9.65 11.46
N HIS A 78 -3.27 -9.32 11.03
CA HIS A 78 -4.51 -9.55 11.76
C HIS A 78 -5.13 -10.89 11.36
N ALA A 79 -5.96 -11.46 12.23
CA ALA A 79 -6.63 -12.74 11.97
C ALA A 79 -7.64 -12.68 10.82
N ASP A 80 -8.12 -11.49 10.47
CA ASP A 80 -9.10 -11.22 9.40
C ASP A 80 -8.44 -10.95 8.03
N ASN A 81 -7.25 -11.53 7.80
CA ASN A 81 -6.47 -11.37 6.56
C ASN A 81 -6.06 -9.93 6.26
N LYS A 82 -6.05 -9.05 7.26
CA LYS A 82 -5.53 -7.69 7.12
C LYS A 82 -4.06 -7.61 7.51
N VAL A 83 -3.33 -6.77 6.80
CA VAL A 83 -1.92 -6.50 7.05
C VAL A 83 -1.70 -5.01 7.18
N GLU A 84 -1.09 -4.59 8.27
CA GLU A 84 -0.55 -3.23 8.40
C GLU A 84 0.87 -3.20 7.86
N ALA A 85 1.09 -2.36 6.86
CA ALA A 85 2.37 -2.18 6.19
C ALA A 85 2.92 -0.78 6.47
N ARG A 86 4.20 -0.69 6.83
CA ARG A 86 4.96 0.56 6.90
C ARG A 86 5.71 0.77 5.62
N PHE A 87 5.65 1.96 5.04
CA PHE A 87 6.47 2.30 3.89
C PHE A 87 7.91 2.64 4.29
N LEU A 88 8.87 2.19 3.49
CA LEU A 88 10.29 2.52 3.62
C LEU A 88 10.61 3.94 3.13
N ARG A 89 9.74 4.53 2.31
CA ARG A 89 9.74 5.95 1.94
C ARG A 89 8.37 6.55 2.17
N LEU A 90 8.29 7.86 2.40
CA LEU A 90 7.00 8.54 2.37
C LEU A 90 6.49 8.63 0.92
N LEU A 91 5.18 8.44 0.77
CA LEU A 91 4.48 8.82 -0.45
C LEU A 91 4.37 10.35 -0.52
N THR A 92 4.52 10.89 -1.72
CA THR A 92 4.27 12.31 -1.95
C THR A 92 2.77 12.59 -1.99
N ASP A 93 2.36 13.84 -1.80
CA ASP A 93 0.95 14.23 -1.99
C ASP A 93 0.46 13.92 -3.41
N ARG A 94 1.35 14.01 -4.41
CA ARG A 94 1.08 13.62 -5.79
C ARG A 94 0.82 12.12 -5.91
N ASP A 95 1.64 11.27 -5.28
CA ASP A 95 1.44 9.81 -5.27
C ASP A 95 0.09 9.45 -4.65
N ILE A 96 -0.21 10.03 -3.48
CA ILE A 96 -1.46 9.80 -2.76
C ILE A 96 -2.67 10.22 -3.61
N ASN A 97 -2.63 11.41 -4.19
CA ASN A 97 -3.74 11.90 -5.03
C ASN A 97 -3.97 10.96 -6.22
N ARG A 98 -2.90 10.53 -6.90
CA ARG A 98 -3.01 9.55 -7.99
C ARG A 98 -3.68 8.27 -7.51
N ILE A 99 -3.24 7.70 -6.40
CA ILE A 99 -3.83 6.48 -5.85
C ILE A 99 -5.32 6.67 -5.57
N PHE A 100 -5.71 7.79 -4.95
CA PHE A 100 -7.11 8.05 -4.64
C PHE A 100 -7.99 8.28 -5.86
N VAL A 101 -7.49 8.93 -6.93
CA VAL A 101 -8.26 9.07 -8.19
C VAL A 101 -8.67 7.72 -8.77
N TYR A 102 -7.81 6.70 -8.67
CA TYR A 102 -8.10 5.35 -9.15
C TYR A 102 -8.75 4.44 -8.09
N SER A 103 -9.21 4.99 -6.97
CA SER A 103 -9.92 4.21 -5.97
C SER A 103 -11.39 4.05 -6.33
N THR A 104 -11.94 2.87 -6.07
CA THR A 104 -13.38 2.61 -6.18
C THR A 104 -14.16 3.02 -4.92
N HIS A 105 -13.49 3.57 -3.90
CA HIS A 105 -14.11 3.96 -2.64
C HIS A 105 -15.07 5.16 -2.83
N PRO A 106 -16.26 5.19 -2.21
CA PRO A 106 -17.23 6.27 -2.38
C PRO A 106 -16.68 7.67 -2.09
N ASN A 107 -15.80 7.81 -1.10
CA ASN A 107 -15.20 9.11 -0.72
C ASN A 107 -14.23 9.67 -1.78
N HIS A 108 -13.83 8.87 -2.76
CA HIS A 108 -12.90 9.26 -3.80
C HIS A 108 -13.59 9.50 -5.15
N ARG A 109 -14.91 9.31 -5.22
CA ARG A 109 -15.70 9.58 -6.43
C ARG A 109 -15.54 11.05 -6.85
N GLY A 110 -15.24 11.26 -8.13
CA GLY A 110 -15.08 12.60 -8.69
C GLY A 110 -13.73 13.26 -8.41
N ARG A 111 -12.78 12.57 -7.76
CA ARG A 111 -11.39 13.06 -7.73
C ARG A 111 -10.81 13.03 -9.15
N VAL A 112 -10.09 14.09 -9.48
CA VAL A 112 -9.43 14.27 -10.78
C VAL A 112 -7.93 14.41 -10.60
N LEU A 113 -7.18 13.94 -11.59
CA LEU A 113 -5.74 14.17 -11.64
C LEU A 113 -5.50 15.66 -11.96
N ASP A 114 -4.68 16.31 -11.14
CA ASP A 114 -4.14 17.62 -11.48
C ASP A 114 -3.01 17.41 -12.51
N ILE A 115 -3.36 17.55 -13.79
CA ILE A 115 -2.47 17.32 -14.94
C ILE A 115 -1.76 18.60 -15.40
N TYR A 116 -2.01 19.75 -14.76
CA TYR A 116 -1.54 21.07 -15.21
C TYR A 116 -0.37 21.63 -14.41
N ARG A 117 0.34 20.80 -13.62
CA ARG A 117 1.39 21.27 -12.71
C ARG A 117 2.69 20.48 -12.76
#